data_AF-A0A0C3MZC4-F1
#
_entry.id   AF-A0A0C3MZC4-F1
#
_cell.length_a   1.000
_cell.length_b   1.000
_cell.length_c   1.000
_cell.angle_alpha   90.00
_cell.angle_beta   90.00
_cell.angle_gamma   90.00
#
_symmetry.space_group_name_H-M   'P 1'
#
loop_
_entity.id
_entity.type
_entity.pdbx_description
1 polymer ?
#
loop_
_entity_poly.entity_id
_entity_poly.type
_entity_poly.pdbx_seq_one_letter_code
_entity_poly.pdbx_strand_id
1 'polypeptide(L)'
;MHTNRVVTKSYPENLEGGFMVCGINYGYSIDDEKRESESASVAVETPSFFSDGTVRKKDRFKNRVLKWLKGWGLELVDTPGRERAFERSFFQCNWLDSQTRGTNSDEEITDAMLVNQADGFLNLLTERKPSVIFLFGAKLIEALNDERVRPRVIAILGERTAPKSYAADIQDYQGKKFSVRVQRFGETVIIASPHPQTQGLSDAYMAAIKLPIFAMEKFS
;
A
#
# COMPACT_ATOMS: atom_id res chain seq x y z
N MET A 1 -15.74 16.83 -4.09
CA MET A 1 -14.32 16.45 -3.88
C MET A 1 -14.17 15.00 -4.29
N HIS A 2 -13.17 14.67 -5.10
CA HIS A 2 -12.90 13.29 -5.51
C HIS A 2 -11.99 12.66 -4.47
N THR A 3 -12.41 11.54 -3.87
CA THR A 3 -11.61 10.76 -2.92
C THR A 3 -11.28 9.43 -3.60
N ASN A 4 -10.04 8.97 -3.47
CA ASN A 4 -9.65 7.69 -4.07
C ASN A 4 -10.51 6.55 -3.54
N ARG A 5 -10.86 5.62 -4.43
CA ARG A 5 -11.64 4.44 -4.05
C ARG A 5 -10.91 3.63 -2.97
N VAL A 6 -11.65 3.24 -1.93
CA VAL A 6 -11.23 2.21 -0.96
C VAL A 6 -11.85 0.88 -1.38
N VAL A 7 -11.02 -0.16 -1.54
CA VAL A 7 -11.47 -1.47 -2.05
C VAL A 7 -11.78 -2.50 -0.96
N THR A 8 -11.39 -2.21 0.28
CA THR A 8 -11.75 -3.00 1.45
C THR A 8 -13.07 -2.52 2.04
N LYS A 9 -13.72 -3.39 2.81
CA LYS A 9 -14.90 -3.01 3.59
C LYS A 9 -14.54 -1.92 4.61
N SER A 10 -15.43 -0.95 4.78
CA SER A 10 -15.29 0.03 5.85
C SER A 10 -15.72 -0.59 7.18
N TYR A 11 -14.87 -0.44 8.19
CA TYR A 11 -15.09 -0.87 9.56
C TYR A 11 -14.80 0.32 10.47
N PRO A 12 -15.45 0.44 11.65
CA PRO A 12 -15.13 1.50 12.60
C PRO A 12 -13.62 1.68 12.84
N GLU A 13 -12.88 0.57 12.89
CA GLU A 13 -11.44 0.51 13.13
C GLU A 13 -10.58 1.08 11.99
N ASN A 14 -11.13 1.24 10.77
CA ASN A 14 -10.41 1.82 9.62
C ASN A 14 -10.98 3.15 9.14
N LEU A 15 -11.99 3.70 9.80
CA LEU A 15 -12.52 5.02 9.50
C LEU A 15 -11.64 6.15 10.05
N GLU A 16 -10.91 5.91 11.13
CA GLU A 16 -9.93 6.83 11.69
C GLU A 16 -8.75 6.06 12.31
N GLY A 17 -7.50 6.50 12.09
CA GLY A 17 -6.33 5.96 12.79
C GLY A 17 -5.85 4.57 12.36
N GLY A 18 -6.47 3.96 11.34
CA GLY A 18 -6.12 2.62 10.84
C GLY A 18 -4.83 2.52 10.01
N PHE A 19 -4.65 1.38 9.35
CA PHE A 19 -3.48 1.07 8.50
C PHE A 19 -3.85 1.19 7.02
N MET A 20 -3.24 2.13 6.33
CA MET A 20 -3.44 2.35 4.91
C MET A 20 -2.46 1.52 4.08
N VAL A 21 -2.98 0.71 3.16
CA VAL A 21 -2.21 0.00 2.14
C VAL A 21 -2.43 0.69 0.79
N CYS A 22 -1.42 1.38 0.28
CA CYS A 22 -1.52 2.19 -0.92
C CYS A 22 -0.60 1.66 -2.03
N GLY A 23 -1.17 1.19 -3.13
CA GLY A 23 -0.46 0.93 -4.38
C GLY A 23 -0.37 2.19 -5.27
N ILE A 24 0.24 2.05 -6.45
CA ILE A 24 0.34 3.15 -7.40
C ILE A 24 -1.00 3.38 -8.10
N ASN A 25 -1.55 2.35 -8.73
CA ASN A 25 -2.80 2.38 -9.48
C ASN A 25 -3.43 0.98 -9.55
N TYR A 26 -4.66 0.88 -10.07
CA TYR A 26 -5.32 -0.41 -10.20
C TYR A 26 -4.77 -1.17 -11.41
N GLY A 27 -4.13 -2.32 -11.16
CA GLY A 27 -3.69 -3.23 -12.21
C GLY A 27 -4.82 -4.13 -12.71
N TYR A 28 -4.71 -4.61 -13.95
CA TYR A 28 -5.50 -5.73 -14.45
C TYR A 28 -5.13 -7.00 -13.67
N SER A 29 -6.11 -7.67 -13.08
CA SER A 29 -5.93 -9.01 -12.54
C SER A 29 -5.82 -10.03 -13.69
N ILE A 30 -5.28 -11.23 -13.42
CA ILE A 30 -5.27 -12.37 -14.38
C ILE A 30 -6.68 -12.66 -14.89
N ASP A 31 -7.66 -12.47 -14.02
CA ASP A 31 -9.02 -12.65 -14.41
C ASP A 31 -9.49 -11.48 -15.30
N ASP A 32 -9.04 -10.24 -15.13
CA ASP A 32 -9.36 -9.13 -16.08
C ASP A 32 -8.78 -9.40 -17.47
N GLU A 33 -7.60 -10.02 -17.57
CA GLU A 33 -7.02 -10.49 -18.84
C GLU A 33 -7.86 -11.61 -19.49
N LYS A 34 -8.43 -12.53 -18.70
CA LYS A 34 -9.35 -13.57 -19.22
C LYS A 34 -10.75 -13.01 -19.53
N ARG A 35 -11.24 -12.06 -18.73
CA ARG A 35 -12.58 -11.44 -18.80
C ARG A 35 -12.73 -10.48 -19.97
N GLU A 36 -11.65 -9.91 -20.50
CA GLU A 36 -11.71 -9.16 -21.77
C GLU A 36 -11.88 -10.08 -22.99
N SER A 37 -11.48 -11.35 -22.89
CA SER A 37 -11.70 -12.33 -23.97
C SER A 37 -13.12 -12.91 -23.99
N GLU A 38 -13.86 -12.77 -22.90
CA GLU A 38 -15.21 -13.31 -22.72
C GLU A 38 -16.12 -12.21 -22.16
N SER A 39 -16.94 -11.57 -23.01
CA SER A 39 -17.87 -10.46 -22.70
C SER A 39 -18.88 -10.77 -21.58
N ALA A 40 -18.42 -10.93 -20.34
CA ALA A 40 -19.22 -11.33 -19.18
C ALA A 40 -19.39 -10.14 -18.22
N SER A 41 -20.64 -9.93 -17.79
CA SER A 41 -21.03 -8.89 -16.84
C SER A 41 -20.34 -9.06 -15.48
N VAL A 42 -19.79 -7.96 -14.97
CA VAL A 42 -19.02 -7.88 -13.71
C VAL A 42 -19.91 -8.17 -12.50
N ALA A 43 -19.65 -9.29 -11.80
CA ALA A 43 -20.02 -9.39 -10.39
C ALA A 43 -19.01 -8.54 -9.60
N VAL A 44 -19.46 -7.43 -9.02
CA VAL A 44 -18.64 -6.60 -8.13
C VAL A 44 -18.21 -7.48 -6.96
N GLU A 45 -16.91 -7.74 -6.81
CA GLU A 45 -16.40 -8.43 -5.62
C GLU A 45 -16.88 -7.69 -4.37
N THR A 46 -17.61 -8.39 -3.50
CA THR A 46 -18.10 -7.82 -2.25
C THR A 46 -16.91 -7.35 -1.41
N PRO A 47 -16.84 -6.07 -1.01
CA PRO A 47 -15.76 -5.59 -0.17
C PRO A 47 -15.62 -6.42 1.12
N SER A 48 -14.39 -6.79 1.45
CA SER A 48 -14.04 -7.51 2.69
C SER A 48 -12.83 -6.88 3.39
N PHE A 49 -12.43 -7.41 4.55
CA PHE A 49 -11.20 -7.00 5.24
C PHE A 49 -9.96 -7.36 4.42
N PHE A 50 -8.86 -6.63 4.62
CA PHE A 50 -7.69 -6.67 3.75
C PHE A 50 -7.10 -8.08 3.58
N SER A 51 -7.02 -8.83 4.68
CA SER A 51 -6.47 -10.18 4.71
C SER A 51 -7.50 -11.28 4.43
N ASP A 52 -8.71 -11.00 3.94
CA ASP A 52 -9.69 -12.08 3.66
C ASP A 52 -9.15 -13.11 2.65
N GLY A 53 -8.91 -14.33 3.14
CA GLY A 53 -8.39 -15.47 2.40
C GLY A 53 -9.32 -16.00 1.32
N THR A 54 -10.60 -15.64 1.34
CA THR A 54 -11.59 -16.02 0.32
C THR A 54 -11.54 -15.08 -0.89
N VAL A 55 -11.33 -13.79 -0.65
CA VAL A 55 -11.26 -12.75 -1.70
C VAL A 55 -9.86 -12.66 -2.30
N ARG A 56 -8.81 -12.78 -1.49
CA ARG A 56 -7.43 -12.54 -1.96
C ARG A 56 -6.79 -13.69 -2.75
N LYS A 57 -7.45 -14.85 -2.92
CA LYS A 57 -6.82 -16.06 -3.49
C LYS A 57 -6.09 -15.83 -4.81
N LYS A 58 -6.60 -14.92 -5.65
CA LYS A 58 -6.02 -14.58 -6.94
C LYS A 58 -5.28 -13.25 -6.97
N ASP A 59 -5.27 -12.51 -5.87
CA ASP A 59 -4.65 -11.19 -5.77
C ASP A 59 -3.15 -11.33 -5.43
N ARG A 60 -2.31 -11.28 -6.46
CA ARG A 60 -0.84 -11.37 -6.31
C ARG A 60 -0.28 -10.25 -5.44
N PHE A 61 -0.87 -9.05 -5.50
CA PHE A 61 -0.44 -7.91 -4.71
C PHE A 61 -0.68 -8.17 -3.23
N LYS A 62 -1.93 -8.46 -2.84
CA LYS A 62 -2.29 -8.73 -1.43
C LYS A 62 -1.50 -9.90 -0.86
N ASN A 63 -1.41 -11.01 -1.58
CA ASN A 63 -0.69 -12.20 -1.10
C ASN A 63 0.78 -11.89 -0.81
N ARG A 64 1.41 -11.06 -1.64
CA ARG A 64 2.82 -10.70 -1.44
C ARG A 64 3.00 -9.69 -0.31
N VAL A 65 2.15 -8.68 -0.23
CA VAL A 65 2.13 -7.72 0.88
C VAL A 65 1.98 -8.43 2.23
N LEU A 66 1.04 -9.37 2.34
CA LEU A 66 0.81 -10.12 3.58
C LEU A 66 2.01 -10.96 4.03
N LYS A 67 2.78 -11.53 3.08
CA LYS A 67 4.04 -12.21 3.42
C LYS A 67 5.07 -11.26 4.02
N TRP A 68 5.17 -10.04 3.48
CA TRP A 68 6.11 -9.04 3.99
C TRP A 68 5.67 -8.51 5.35
N LEU A 69 4.37 -8.22 5.51
CA LEU A 69 3.77 -7.84 6.79
C LEU A 69 4.06 -8.89 7.87
N LYS A 70 3.87 -10.19 7.56
CA LYS A 70 4.23 -11.29 8.45
C LYS A 70 5.72 -11.29 8.80
N GLY A 71 6.59 -11.06 7.83
CA GLY A 71 8.03 -10.91 8.06
C GLY A 71 8.40 -9.77 9.01
N TRP A 72 7.62 -8.68 8.97
CA TRP A 72 7.76 -7.54 9.86
C TRP A 72 6.95 -7.69 11.17
N GLY A 73 6.46 -8.88 11.48
CA GLY A 73 5.77 -9.18 12.73
C GLY A 73 4.26 -8.92 12.74
N LEU A 74 3.66 -8.51 11.62
CA LEU A 74 2.20 -8.40 11.49
C LEU A 74 1.64 -9.67 10.84
N GLU A 75 1.26 -10.65 11.65
CA GLU A 75 0.53 -11.82 11.17
C GLU A 75 -0.98 -11.58 11.25
N LEU A 76 -1.60 -11.33 10.09
CA LEU A 76 -3.03 -11.07 10.00
C LEU A 76 -3.82 -12.38 9.87
N VAL A 77 -4.91 -12.49 10.64
CA VAL A 77 -5.90 -13.55 10.43
C VAL A 77 -6.53 -13.40 9.04
N ASP A 78 -6.77 -14.52 8.37
CA ASP A 78 -7.30 -14.55 7.02
C ASP A 78 -8.64 -15.27 6.84
N THR A 79 -9.13 -15.87 7.91
CA THR A 79 -10.37 -16.64 7.90
C THR A 79 -11.54 -15.71 8.22
N PRO A 80 -12.53 -15.55 7.32
CA PRO A 80 -13.71 -14.75 7.61
C PRO A 80 -14.43 -15.20 8.88
N GLY A 81 -14.88 -14.24 9.69
CA GLY A 81 -15.49 -14.47 10.99
C GLY A 81 -14.48 -14.64 12.13
N ARG A 82 -13.17 -14.65 11.84
CA ARG A 82 -12.10 -14.66 12.85
C ARG A 82 -11.30 -13.35 12.89
N GLU A 83 -11.57 -12.43 11.97
CA GLU A 83 -10.92 -11.12 11.95
C GLU A 83 -11.30 -10.30 13.18
N ARG A 84 -10.31 -9.64 13.80
CA ARG A 84 -10.50 -8.80 14.97
C ARG A 84 -10.36 -7.33 14.58
N ALA A 85 -10.41 -6.45 15.58
CA ALA A 85 -10.19 -5.02 15.40
C ALA A 85 -8.91 -4.72 14.59
N PHE A 86 -7.85 -5.48 14.83
CA PHE A 86 -6.58 -5.32 14.13
C PHE A 86 -6.71 -5.56 12.62
N GLU A 87 -7.21 -6.71 12.16
CA GLU A 87 -7.39 -6.95 10.72
C GLU A 87 -8.40 -5.98 10.07
N ARG A 88 -9.42 -5.57 10.82
CA ARG A 88 -10.44 -4.60 10.37
C ARG A 88 -9.88 -3.19 10.22
N SER A 89 -8.80 -2.85 10.93
CA SER A 89 -8.15 -1.54 10.86
C SER A 89 -7.40 -1.30 9.55
N PHE A 90 -7.14 -2.35 8.76
CA PHE A 90 -6.51 -2.22 7.45
C PHE A 90 -7.52 -1.77 6.39
N PHE A 91 -7.11 -0.83 5.56
CA PHE A 91 -7.83 -0.46 4.36
C PHE A 91 -6.89 -0.27 3.17
N GLN A 92 -7.37 -0.63 1.97
CA GLN A 92 -6.59 -0.54 0.74
C GLN A 92 -7.17 0.51 -0.21
N CYS A 93 -6.28 1.30 -0.79
CA CYS A 93 -6.56 2.18 -1.93
C CYS A 93 -5.34 2.18 -2.87
N ASN A 94 -5.40 3.03 -3.90
CA ASN A 94 -4.24 3.40 -4.70
C ASN A 94 -4.02 4.92 -4.65
N TRP A 95 -2.85 5.36 -5.12
CA TRP A 95 -2.54 6.78 -5.26
C TRP A 95 -3.31 7.40 -6.43
N LEU A 96 -3.34 6.70 -7.56
CA LEU A 96 -4.13 7.06 -8.73
C LEU A 96 -5.43 6.24 -8.75
N ASP A 97 -6.56 6.90 -8.97
CA ASP A 97 -7.86 6.24 -9.15
C ASP A 97 -8.09 5.71 -10.58
N SER A 98 -7.01 5.66 -11.39
CA SER A 98 -7.03 5.13 -12.75
C SER A 98 -6.72 3.62 -12.78
N GLN A 99 -7.28 2.94 -13.79
CA GLN A 99 -6.83 1.62 -14.23
C GLN A 99 -5.91 1.80 -15.45
N THR A 100 -4.65 1.34 -15.39
CA THR A 100 -3.83 1.25 -16.61
C THR A 100 -4.12 -0.07 -17.32
N ARG A 101 -4.49 0.02 -18.60
CA ARG A 101 -4.70 -1.11 -19.51
C ARG A 101 -3.36 -1.76 -19.84
N GLY A 102 -3.31 -3.08 -19.81
CA GLY A 102 -2.11 -3.85 -20.15
C GLY A 102 -1.59 -3.60 -21.58
N THR A 103 -0.28 -3.80 -21.70
CA THR A 103 0.59 -4.01 -22.88
C THR A 103 0.76 -2.96 -23.98
N ASN A 104 -0.14 -1.98 -24.19
CA ASN A 104 0.03 -0.96 -25.25
C ASN A 104 -0.24 0.49 -24.84
N SER A 105 -0.35 0.80 -23.53
CA SER A 105 -0.42 2.20 -23.07
C SER A 105 0.95 2.64 -22.56
N ASP A 106 1.69 3.31 -23.43
CA ASP A 106 3.02 3.92 -23.17
C ASP A 106 3.00 5.08 -22.14
N GLU A 107 1.95 5.22 -21.34
CA GLU A 107 1.95 6.22 -20.26
C GLU A 107 2.67 5.66 -19.04
N GLU A 108 4.01 5.75 -19.08
CA GLU A 108 4.85 5.58 -17.91
C GLU A 108 4.32 6.46 -16.77
N ILE A 109 4.02 5.86 -15.61
CA ILE A 109 3.59 6.62 -14.44
C ILE A 109 4.77 7.47 -13.97
N THR A 110 4.70 8.76 -14.29
CA THR A 110 5.72 9.76 -13.94
C THR A 110 5.49 10.35 -12.56
N ASP A 111 6.54 10.92 -11.97
CA ASP A 111 6.43 11.60 -10.67
C ASP A 111 5.54 12.84 -10.78
N ALA A 112 5.58 13.54 -11.92
CA ALA A 112 4.71 14.68 -12.21
C ALA A 112 3.22 14.27 -12.23
N MET A 113 2.89 13.11 -12.80
CA MET A 113 1.52 12.59 -12.78
C MET A 113 1.04 12.32 -11.36
N LEU A 114 1.85 11.66 -10.54
CA LEU A 114 1.52 11.37 -9.13
C LEU A 114 1.30 12.65 -8.33
N VAL A 115 2.15 13.66 -8.52
CA VAL A 115 2.02 14.95 -7.83
C VAL A 115 0.77 15.70 -8.27
N ASN A 116 0.51 15.78 -9.57
CA ASN A 116 -0.65 16.50 -10.10
C ASN A 116 -1.99 15.84 -9.75
N GLN A 117 -1.99 14.54 -9.46
CA GLN A 117 -3.19 13.77 -9.11
C GLN A 117 -3.24 13.36 -7.63
N ALA A 118 -2.50 14.05 -6.76
CA ALA A 118 -2.44 13.71 -5.34
C ALA A 118 -3.74 14.02 -4.55
N ASP A 119 -4.67 14.78 -5.12
CA ASP A 119 -5.87 15.27 -4.41
C ASP A 119 -6.72 14.15 -3.82
N GLY A 120 -6.98 13.08 -4.57
CA GLY A 120 -7.79 11.97 -4.08
C GLY A 120 -7.14 11.21 -2.93
N PHE A 121 -5.81 11.10 -2.94
CA PHE A 121 -5.03 10.55 -1.84
C PHE A 121 -5.05 11.48 -0.62
N LEU A 122 -4.85 12.79 -0.81
CA LEU A 122 -4.84 13.78 0.27
C LEU A 122 -6.20 13.96 0.94
N ASN A 123 -7.30 13.85 0.19
CA ASN A 123 -8.64 13.84 0.74
C ASN A 123 -8.83 12.60 1.65
N LEU A 124 -8.39 11.43 1.20
CA LEU A 124 -8.47 10.21 2.00
C LEU A 124 -7.60 10.28 3.28
N LEU A 125 -6.43 10.92 3.21
CA LEU A 125 -5.62 11.20 4.41
C LEU A 125 -6.35 12.11 5.40
N THR A 126 -7.03 13.13 4.90
CA THR A 126 -7.79 14.06 5.74
C THR A 126 -8.96 13.36 6.43
N GLU A 127 -9.66 12.49 5.70
CA GLU A 127 -10.81 11.72 6.19
C GLU A 127 -10.40 10.69 7.24
N ARG A 128 -9.36 9.89 6.95
CA ARG A 128 -9.04 8.70 7.75
C ARG A 128 -7.87 8.83 8.70
N LYS A 129 -7.01 9.85 8.54
CA LYS A 129 -5.83 10.11 9.39
C LYS A 129 -5.12 8.83 9.84
N PRO A 130 -4.66 7.98 8.89
CA PRO A 130 -4.10 6.68 9.23
C PRO A 130 -2.89 6.81 10.17
N SER A 131 -2.74 5.88 11.10
CA SER A 131 -1.56 5.83 11.99
C SER A 131 -0.34 5.24 11.28
N VAL A 132 -0.55 4.40 10.27
CA VAL A 132 0.49 3.82 9.42
C VAL A 132 0.06 3.84 7.97
N ILE A 133 0.97 4.22 7.07
CA ILE A 133 0.78 4.18 5.62
C ILE A 133 1.88 3.32 5.00
N PHE A 134 1.49 2.20 4.41
CA PHE A 134 2.34 1.39 3.55
C PHE A 134 2.21 1.86 2.11
N LEU A 135 3.29 2.42 1.56
CA LEU A 135 3.37 2.82 0.15
C LEU A 135 4.10 1.74 -0.65
N PHE A 136 3.45 1.19 -1.68
CA PHE A 136 4.01 0.14 -2.53
C PHE A 136 4.37 0.70 -3.91
N GLY A 137 5.61 1.14 -4.06
CA GLY A 137 6.13 1.80 -5.25
C GLY A 137 7.09 2.93 -4.90
N ALA A 138 8.30 2.89 -5.43
CA ALA A 138 9.36 3.85 -5.07
C ALA A 138 8.98 5.31 -5.36
N LYS A 139 8.20 5.57 -6.41
CA LYS A 139 7.75 6.91 -6.79
C LYS A 139 6.76 7.53 -5.80
N LEU A 140 6.04 6.72 -5.02
CA LEU A 140 5.01 7.23 -4.10
C LEU A 140 5.60 8.04 -2.95
N ILE A 141 6.73 7.61 -2.40
CA ILE A 141 7.40 8.40 -1.35
C ILE A 141 8.05 9.66 -1.91
N GLU A 142 8.48 9.66 -3.18
CA GLU A 142 8.94 10.89 -3.84
C GLU A 142 7.79 11.86 -4.02
N ALA A 143 6.65 11.41 -4.54
CA ALA A 143 5.46 12.23 -4.70
C ALA A 143 4.95 12.79 -3.36
N LEU A 144 4.96 11.98 -2.29
CA LEU A 144 4.58 12.42 -0.95
C LEU A 144 5.52 13.52 -0.39
N ASN A 145 6.79 13.50 -0.78
CA ASN A 145 7.81 14.45 -0.30
C ASN A 145 8.05 15.63 -1.25
N ASP A 146 7.47 15.63 -2.45
CA ASP A 146 7.51 16.72 -3.43
C ASP A 146 7.04 18.03 -2.78
N GLU A 147 7.68 19.14 -3.11
CA GLU A 147 7.40 20.45 -2.51
C GLU A 147 5.97 20.95 -2.74
N ARG A 148 5.27 20.45 -3.77
CA ARG A 148 3.87 20.79 -4.08
C ARG A 148 2.88 19.99 -3.23
N VAL A 149 3.25 18.80 -2.79
CA VAL A 149 2.39 17.88 -2.01
C VAL A 149 2.70 17.97 -0.52
N ARG A 150 3.98 17.98 -0.16
CA ARG A 150 4.49 17.91 1.22
C ARG A 150 3.84 18.92 2.17
N PRO A 151 3.67 20.22 1.83
CA PRO A 151 3.02 21.18 2.74
C PRO A 151 1.60 20.77 3.12
N ARG A 152 0.86 20.17 2.19
CA ARG A 152 -0.50 19.67 2.43
C ARG A 152 -0.50 18.44 3.32
N VAL A 153 0.46 17.52 3.12
CA VAL A 153 0.64 16.37 4.00
C VAL A 153 1.00 16.81 5.43
N ILE A 154 1.89 17.80 5.58
CA ILE A 154 2.25 18.38 6.89
C ILE A 154 1.03 19.02 7.55
N ALA A 155 0.20 19.74 6.81
CA ALA A 155 -1.02 20.34 7.35
C ALA A 155 -2.03 19.29 7.84
N ILE A 156 -2.05 18.08 7.25
CA ILE A 156 -2.98 16.99 7.61
C ILE A 156 -2.43 16.13 8.76
N LEU A 157 -1.16 15.72 8.68
CA LEU A 157 -0.57 14.69 9.54
C LEU A 157 0.47 15.23 10.53
N GLY A 158 0.98 16.46 10.32
CA GLY A 158 1.96 17.11 11.18
C GLY A 158 3.40 17.07 10.64
N GLU A 159 4.33 17.52 11.48
CA GLU A 159 5.73 17.75 11.11
C GLU A 159 6.45 16.50 10.60
N ARG A 160 7.33 16.71 9.61
CA ARG A 160 7.98 15.62 8.88
C ARG A 160 9.36 15.29 9.47
N THR A 161 9.67 13.99 9.57
CA THR A 161 11.06 13.52 9.69
C THR A 161 11.68 13.17 8.33
N ALA A 162 12.98 13.34 8.16
CA ALA A 162 13.65 12.86 6.95
C ALA A 162 13.50 11.32 6.78
N PRO A 163 13.26 10.82 5.55
CA PRO A 163 13.22 9.39 5.30
C PRO A 163 14.57 8.72 5.52
N LYS A 164 14.54 7.53 6.13
CA LYS A 164 15.70 6.65 6.29
C LYS A 164 15.48 5.34 5.55
N SER A 165 16.53 4.86 4.90
CA SER A 165 16.51 3.59 4.16
C SER A 165 16.94 2.42 5.04
N TYR A 166 16.20 1.33 4.97
CA TYR A 166 16.44 0.08 5.67
C TYR A 166 16.52 -1.04 4.63
N ALA A 167 17.56 -1.85 4.70
CA ALA A 167 17.77 -2.99 3.80
C ALA A 167 18.03 -4.23 4.66
N ALA A 168 17.80 -5.41 4.08
CA ALA A 168 18.04 -6.65 4.80
C ALA A 168 19.54 -6.89 4.91
N ASP A 169 19.97 -7.29 6.09
CA ASP A 169 21.34 -7.70 6.39
C ASP A 169 21.44 -9.22 6.28
N ILE A 170 21.65 -9.69 5.05
CA ILE A 170 21.80 -11.11 4.73
C ILE A 170 23.20 -11.29 4.15
N GLN A 171 24.04 -12.03 4.87
CA GLN A 171 25.37 -12.40 4.42
C GLN A 171 25.28 -13.23 3.12
N ASP A 172 26.15 -12.93 2.16
CA ASP A 172 26.27 -13.63 0.87
C ASP A 172 24.97 -13.70 0.03
N TYR A 173 24.06 -12.73 0.20
CA TYR A 173 22.84 -12.64 -0.60
C TYR A 173 23.13 -12.42 -2.09
N GLN A 174 22.77 -13.40 -2.93
CA GLN A 174 23.01 -13.39 -4.38
C GLN A 174 21.91 -12.69 -5.20
N GLY A 175 20.82 -12.24 -4.56
CA GLY A 175 19.70 -11.58 -5.25
C GLY A 175 19.84 -10.06 -5.32
N LYS A 176 18.87 -9.41 -5.99
CA LYS A 176 18.83 -7.95 -6.07
C LYS A 176 18.43 -7.36 -4.70
N LYS A 177 19.26 -6.44 -4.20
CA LYS A 177 19.01 -5.74 -2.94
C LYS A 177 18.03 -4.59 -3.15
N PHE A 178 17.14 -4.43 -2.19
CA PHE A 178 16.16 -3.36 -2.15
C PHE A 178 16.16 -2.71 -0.77
N SER A 179 15.55 -1.54 -0.67
CA SER A 179 15.36 -0.88 0.62
C SER A 179 13.91 -0.49 0.82
N VAL A 180 13.50 -0.48 2.08
CA VAL A 180 12.30 0.18 2.56
C VAL A 180 12.69 1.53 3.10
N ARG A 181 11.95 2.58 2.75
CA ARG A 181 12.16 3.92 3.31
C ARG A 181 11.11 4.21 4.35
N VAL A 182 11.53 4.64 5.53
CA VAL A 182 10.64 4.93 6.65
C VAL A 182 10.79 6.39 7.07
N GLN A 183 9.67 7.09 7.24
CA GLN A 183 9.59 8.44 7.78
C GLN A 183 8.34 8.59 8.66
N ARG A 184 8.21 9.74 9.31
CA ARG A 184 7.00 10.16 10.02
C ARG A 184 6.49 11.51 9.51
N PHE A 185 5.18 11.68 9.59
CA PHE A 185 4.51 12.97 9.65
C PHE A 185 3.68 12.98 10.94
N GLY A 186 4.04 13.84 11.89
CA GLY A 186 3.52 13.78 13.26
C GLY A 186 3.62 12.35 13.83
N GLU A 187 2.49 11.80 14.21
CA GLU A 187 2.37 10.44 14.76
C GLU A 187 2.17 9.35 13.70
N THR A 188 1.95 9.72 12.44
CA THR A 188 1.75 8.77 11.33
C THR A 188 3.09 8.26 10.82
N VAL A 189 3.23 6.93 10.76
CA VAL A 189 4.41 6.25 10.21
C VAL A 189 4.21 5.94 8.73
N ILE A 190 5.16 6.32 7.89
CA ILE A 190 5.17 6.00 6.45
C ILE A 190 6.22 4.91 6.21
N ILE A 191 5.83 3.81 5.57
CA ILE A 191 6.69 2.69 5.21
C ILE A 191 6.58 2.50 3.69
N ALA A 192 7.56 3.00 2.95
CA ALA A 192 7.61 2.90 1.50
C ALA A 192 8.48 1.73 1.05
N SER A 193 7.88 0.79 0.33
CA SER A 193 8.51 -0.43 -0.17
C SER A 193 8.52 -0.46 -1.70
N PRO A 194 9.36 -1.30 -2.33
CA PRO A 194 9.22 -1.62 -3.74
C PRO A 194 7.81 -2.13 -4.05
N HIS A 195 7.39 -2.00 -5.32
CA HIS A 195 6.12 -2.56 -5.73
C HIS A 195 6.17 -4.10 -5.65
N PRO A 196 5.12 -4.79 -5.18
CA PRO A 196 5.05 -6.25 -5.13
C PRO A 196 5.30 -6.98 -6.45
N GLN A 197 5.30 -6.30 -7.60
CA GLN A 197 5.62 -6.89 -8.90
C GLN A 197 7.00 -6.48 -9.44
N THR A 198 7.82 -5.80 -8.66
CA THR A 198 9.18 -5.43 -9.06
C THR A 198 10.01 -6.69 -9.36
N GLN A 199 10.65 -6.71 -10.53
CA GLN A 199 11.51 -7.81 -10.98
C GLN A 199 12.73 -7.97 -10.08
N GLY A 200 13.09 -9.23 -9.78
CA GLY A 200 14.23 -9.57 -8.92
C GLY A 200 14.00 -9.40 -7.42
N LEU A 201 12.82 -8.95 -7.00
CA LEU A 201 12.46 -8.83 -5.59
C LEU A 201 12.20 -10.20 -4.98
N SER A 202 12.74 -10.48 -3.79
CA SER A 202 12.51 -11.72 -3.03
C SER A 202 11.66 -11.46 -1.79
N ASP A 203 10.67 -12.33 -1.54
CA ASP A 203 9.84 -12.25 -0.33
C ASP A 203 10.67 -12.47 0.94
N ALA A 204 11.62 -13.41 0.91
CA ALA A 204 12.51 -13.68 2.03
C ALA A 204 13.43 -12.48 2.31
N TYR A 205 13.91 -11.81 1.27
CA TYR A 205 14.73 -10.59 1.42
C TYR A 205 13.91 -9.46 2.06
N MET A 206 12.70 -9.19 1.56
CA MET A 206 11.85 -8.14 2.11
C MET A 206 11.41 -8.42 3.55
N ALA A 207 11.06 -9.67 3.85
CA ALA A 207 10.69 -10.12 5.19
C ALA A 207 11.85 -9.98 6.21
N ALA A 208 13.10 -10.06 5.75
CA ALA A 208 14.28 -9.91 6.60
C ALA A 208 14.67 -8.45 6.90
N ILE A 209 13.99 -7.46 6.29
CA ILE A 209 14.26 -6.04 6.58
C ILE A 209 13.75 -5.72 7.98
N LYS A 210 14.66 -5.30 8.86
CA LYS A 210 14.32 -4.83 10.21
C LYS A 210 13.86 -3.38 10.13
N LEU A 211 12.57 -3.15 10.40
CA LEU A 211 11.99 -1.82 10.51
C LEU A 211 12.43 -1.16 11.83
N PRO A 212 12.47 0.19 11.90
CA PRO A 212 12.84 0.89 13.13
C PRO A 212 11.80 0.69 14.23
N ILE A 213 12.24 0.75 15.49
CA ILE A 213 11.41 0.49 16.69
C ILE A 213 10.12 1.31 16.67
N PHE A 214 10.18 2.61 16.37
CA PHE A 214 9.00 3.49 16.33
C PHE A 214 7.93 3.05 15.30
N ALA A 215 8.33 2.33 14.25
CA ALA A 215 7.38 1.76 13.29
C ALA A 215 6.76 0.47 13.84
N MET A 216 7.58 -0.36 14.48
CA MET A 216 7.15 -1.61 15.11
C MET A 216 6.19 -1.39 16.28
N GLU A 217 6.37 -0.31 17.04
CA GLU A 217 5.48 0.09 18.14
C GLU A 217 4.04 0.33 17.67
N LYS A 218 3.82 0.67 16.40
CA LYS A 218 2.46 0.80 15.84
C LYS A 218 1.79 -0.56 15.56
N PHE A 219 2.53 -1.66 15.59
CA PHE A 219 2.01 -3.00 15.28
C PHE A 219 1.54 -3.77 16.52
N SER A 220 1.67 -3.16 17.70
CA SER A 220 1.33 -3.71 19.02
C SER A 220 -0.03 -3.21 19.48
#